data_AF-A0A9C6TNK7-F1
#
_entry.id   AF-A0A9C6TNK7-F1
#
_cell.length_a   1.000
_cell.length_b   1.000
_cell.length_c   1.000
_cell.angle_alpha   90.00
_cell.angle_beta   90.00
_cell.angle_gamma   90.00
#
_symmetry.space_group_name_H-M   'P 1'
#
loop_
_entity.id
_entity.type
_entity.pdbx_description
1 polymer ?
#
loop_
_entity_poly.entity_id
_entity_poly.type
_entity_poly.pdbx_seq_one_letter_code
_entity_poly.pdbx_strand_id
1 'polypeptide(L)'
;MDDLREVLYRERTEKTKLPDLSTLPCTSDAAAQHCYRVYLQVQQWLGNDLDPTAWGWRAENGTLTPIPTTKPAVPPELQSRLSCKCSPQGCGVRCPCRKRGDVCGPWCAKCKGETCTNTIEGPEDWGTLLD
;
A
#
# COMPACT_ATOMS: atom_id res chain seq x y z
N MET A 1 -13.62 -10.32 0.84
CA MET A 1 -12.24 -9.79 0.67
C MET A 1 -11.77 -9.19 1.97
N ASP A 2 -12.46 -8.15 2.47
CA ASP A 2 -12.07 -7.49 3.73
C ASP A 2 -12.25 -8.39 4.95
N ASP A 3 -13.36 -9.14 5.08
CA ASP A 3 -13.58 -10.05 6.21
C ASP A 3 -12.48 -11.12 6.33
N LEU A 4 -12.08 -11.71 5.19
CA LEU A 4 -10.97 -12.67 5.14
C LEU A 4 -9.65 -12.00 5.53
N ARG A 5 -9.40 -10.79 5.01
CA ARG A 5 -8.21 -10.00 5.36
C ARG A 5 -8.17 -9.72 6.87
N GLU A 6 -9.30 -9.39 7.49
CA GLU A 6 -9.43 -9.18 8.93
C GLU A 6 -9.20 -10.44 9.76
N VAL A 7 -9.78 -11.58 9.36
CA VAL A 7 -9.55 -12.86 10.04
C VAL A 7 -8.06 -13.20 10.01
N LEU A 8 -7.43 -13.12 8.84
CA LEU A 8 -6.00 -13.35 8.69
C LEU A 8 -5.16 -12.37 9.50
N TYR A 9 -5.60 -11.13 9.64
CA TYR A 9 -4.95 -10.18 10.53
C TYR A 9 -5.05 -10.58 12.00
N ARG A 10 -6.24 -10.98 12.48
CA ARG A 10 -6.43 -11.43 13.87
C ARG A 10 -5.54 -12.62 14.19
N GLU A 11 -5.67 -13.70 13.42
CA GLU A 11 -4.92 -14.96 13.62
C GLU A 11 -3.40 -14.76 13.62
N ARG A 12 -2.90 -13.82 12.80
CA ARG A 12 -1.46 -13.60 12.64
C ARG A 12 -0.89 -12.59 13.62
N THR A 13 -1.73 -11.71 14.19
CA THR A 13 -1.28 -10.73 15.18
C THR A 13 -1.33 -11.24 16.62
N GLU A 14 -1.92 -12.40 16.86
CA GLU A 14 -1.80 -13.16 18.12
C GLU A 14 -0.43 -13.83 18.26
N LYS A 15 0.32 -13.97 17.16
CA LYS A 15 1.69 -14.51 17.13
C LYS A 15 2.70 -13.37 17.29
N THR A 16 3.81 -13.62 17.97
CA THR A 16 4.87 -12.63 18.29
C THR A 16 5.64 -12.11 17.07
N LYS A 17 5.52 -12.75 15.91
CA LYS A 17 6.10 -12.29 14.64
C LYS A 17 5.03 -11.71 13.75
N LEU A 18 5.31 -10.55 13.16
CA LEU A 18 4.44 -9.97 12.15
C LEU A 18 4.47 -10.84 10.88
N PRO A 19 3.31 -11.07 10.25
CA PRO A 19 3.24 -11.89 9.06
C PRO A 19 3.81 -11.19 7.84
N ASP A 20 4.26 -11.98 6.87
CA ASP A 20 4.52 -11.50 5.53
C ASP A 20 3.24 -10.88 4.95
N LEU A 21 3.27 -9.57 4.75
CA LEU A 21 2.14 -8.79 4.25
C LEU A 21 1.81 -9.13 2.79
N SER A 22 2.74 -9.74 2.05
CA SER A 22 2.53 -10.18 0.66
C SER A 22 1.47 -11.29 0.56
N THR A 23 1.27 -12.05 1.64
CA THR A 23 0.32 -13.18 1.69
C THR A 23 -1.10 -12.76 2.06
N LEU A 24 -1.36 -11.47 2.19
CA LEU A 24 -2.69 -10.96 2.52
C LEU A 24 -3.49 -10.70 1.24
N PRO A 25 -4.78 -11.08 1.20
CA PRO A 25 -5.64 -10.72 0.08
C PRO A 25 -5.72 -9.19 -0.04
N CYS A 26 -5.84 -8.66 -1.26
CA CYS A 26 -6.03 -7.22 -1.44
C CYS A 26 -7.35 -6.76 -0.80
N THR A 27 -7.43 -5.47 -0.47
CA THR A 27 -8.68 -4.89 0.06
C THR A 27 -9.75 -4.86 -1.03
N SER A 28 -11.03 -4.86 -0.64
CA SER A 28 -12.14 -4.66 -1.58
C SER A 28 -11.98 -3.37 -2.39
N ASP A 29 -11.45 -2.34 -1.74
CA ASP A 29 -11.18 -1.04 -2.36
C ASP A 29 -10.10 -1.10 -3.44
N ALA A 30 -8.97 -1.78 -3.15
CA ALA A 30 -7.91 -1.97 -4.14
C ALA A 30 -8.40 -2.81 -5.33
N ALA A 31 -9.21 -3.84 -5.07
CA ALA A 31 -9.85 -4.63 -6.11
C ALA A 31 -10.80 -3.77 -6.97
N ALA A 32 -11.63 -2.93 -6.36
CA ALA A 32 -12.52 -2.02 -7.08
C ALA A 32 -11.75 -1.04 -7.97
N GLN A 33 -10.67 -0.44 -7.46
CA GLN A 33 -9.80 0.45 -8.24
C GLN A 33 -9.15 -0.28 -9.42
N HIS A 34 -8.71 -1.52 -9.23
CA HIS A 34 -8.22 -2.34 -10.32
C HIS A 34 -9.30 -2.60 -11.38
N CYS A 35 -10.52 -2.98 -10.96
CA CYS A 35 -11.64 -3.20 -11.87
C CYS A 35 -12.00 -1.94 -12.67
N TYR A 36 -11.95 -0.75 -12.07
CA TYR A 36 -12.16 0.50 -12.81
C TYR A 36 -11.14 0.73 -13.92
N ARG A 37 -9.86 0.48 -13.64
CA ARG A 37 -8.81 0.63 -14.66
C ARG A 37 -8.94 -0.40 -15.78
N VAL A 38 -9.27 -1.66 -15.43
CA VAL A 38 -9.55 -2.70 -16.42
C VAL A 38 -10.74 -2.31 -17.29
N TYR A 39 -11.81 -1.79 -16.68
CA TYR A 39 -12.98 -1.32 -17.43
C TYR A 39 -12.61 -0.19 -18.39
N LEU A 40 -11.88 0.84 -17.94
CA LEU A 40 -11.41 1.92 -18.80
C LEU A 40 -10.59 1.38 -19.98
N GLN A 41 -9.67 0.45 -19.72
CA GLN A 41 -8.84 -0.16 -20.76
C GLN A 41 -9.67 -0.88 -21.83
N VAL A 42 -10.69 -1.62 -21.41
CA VAL A 42 -11.62 -2.30 -22.32
C VAL A 42 -12.43 -1.28 -23.12
N GLN A 43 -12.89 -0.19 -22.50
CA GLN A 43 -13.64 0.86 -23.18
C GLN A 43 -12.81 1.57 -24.26
N GLN A 44 -11.53 1.81 -23.99
CA GLN A 44 -10.60 2.34 -24.98
C GLN A 44 -10.43 1.39 -26.17
N TRP A 45 -10.35 0.08 -25.96
CA TRP A 45 -10.28 -0.90 -27.05
C TRP A 45 -11.56 -0.94 -27.91
N LEU A 46 -12.70 -0.56 -27.34
CA LEU A 46 -13.97 -0.42 -28.05
C LEU A 46 -14.13 0.94 -28.74
N GLY A 47 -13.15 1.84 -28.61
CA GLY A 47 -13.19 3.19 -29.21
C GLY A 47 -14.01 4.21 -28.41
N ASN A 48 -14.37 3.90 -27.17
CA ASN A 48 -15.06 4.85 -26.29
C ASN A 48 -14.05 5.73 -25.56
N ASP A 49 -14.29 7.03 -25.58
CA ASP A 49 -13.50 8.00 -24.83
C ASP A 49 -14.18 8.29 -23.49
N LEU A 50 -13.55 7.84 -22.39
CA LEU A 50 -14.03 8.03 -21.03
C LEU A 50 -12.97 8.77 -20.22
N ASP A 51 -13.42 9.67 -19.35
CA ASP A 51 -12.54 10.40 -18.43
C ASP A 51 -11.81 9.44 -17.47
N PRO A 52 -10.47 9.29 -17.57
CA PRO A 52 -9.72 8.38 -16.71
C PRO A 52 -9.88 8.66 -15.21
N THR A 53 -10.15 9.91 -14.83
CA THR A 53 -10.28 10.29 -13.41
C THR A 53 -11.54 9.73 -12.74
N ALA A 54 -12.55 9.34 -13.54
CA ALA A 54 -13.70 8.57 -13.08
C ALA A 54 -13.40 7.07 -12.91
N TRP A 55 -12.27 6.57 -13.43
CA TRP A 55 -11.97 5.14 -13.57
C TRP A 55 -10.62 4.75 -12.95
N GLY A 56 -10.37 5.23 -11.73
CA GLY A 56 -9.25 4.77 -10.91
C GLY A 56 -7.89 5.34 -11.31
N TRP A 57 -7.89 6.50 -11.96
CA TRP A 57 -6.71 7.34 -12.20
C TRP A 57 -6.87 8.68 -11.49
N ARG A 58 -5.75 9.32 -11.16
CA ARG A 58 -5.73 10.74 -10.77
C ARG A 58 -4.84 11.51 -11.72
N ALA A 59 -5.20 12.77 -11.96
CA ALA A 59 -4.37 13.68 -12.72
C ALA A 59 -3.57 14.56 -11.75
N GLU A 60 -2.25 14.52 -11.85
CA GLU A 60 -1.33 15.40 -11.14
C GLU A 60 -0.31 15.96 -12.12
N ASN A 61 -0.23 17.29 -12.24
CA ASN A 61 0.72 17.98 -13.12
C ASN A 61 0.67 17.51 -14.59
N GLY A 62 -0.52 17.17 -15.09
CA GLY A 62 -0.71 16.66 -16.45
C GLY A 62 -0.38 15.18 -16.63
N THR A 63 0.07 14.50 -15.58
CA THR A 63 0.36 13.06 -15.58
C THR A 63 -0.78 12.29 -14.95
N LEU A 64 -1.24 11.24 -15.63
CA LEU A 64 -2.17 10.27 -15.06
C LEU A 64 -1.40 9.24 -14.24
N THR A 65 -1.71 9.16 -12.95
CA THR A 65 -1.17 8.13 -12.06
C THR A 65 -2.29 7.21 -11.58
N PRO A 66 -2.07 5.89 -11.53
CA PRO A 66 -3.10 4.96 -11.10
C PRO A 66 -3.38 5.15 -9.61
N ILE A 67 -4.65 5.07 -9.22
CA ILE A 67 -5.05 5.07 -7.80
C ILE A 67 -4.99 3.61 -7.30
N PRO A 68 -4.01 3.22 -6.47
CA PRO A 68 -3.93 1.85 -5.98
C PRO A 68 -5.05 1.52 -4.97
N THR A 69 -5.41 2.48 -4.13
CA THR A 69 -6.47 2.40 -3.11
C THR A 69 -6.87 3.82 -2.73
N THR A 70 -8.14 4.01 -2.38
CA THR A 70 -8.70 5.25 -1.79
C THR A 70 -8.89 5.13 -0.29
N LYS A 71 -8.93 3.90 0.23
CA LYS A 71 -9.02 3.61 1.67
C LYS A 71 -7.65 3.21 2.24
N PRO A 72 -7.44 3.36 3.56
CA PRO A 72 -6.24 2.86 4.22
C PRO A 72 -6.00 1.37 3.91
N ALA A 73 -4.75 1.02 3.59
CA ALA A 73 -4.37 -0.37 3.30
C ALA A 73 -4.54 -1.32 4.51
N VAL A 74 -4.62 -0.74 5.71
CA VAL A 74 -4.70 -1.44 6.99
C VAL A 74 -5.78 -0.75 7.84
N PRO A 75 -6.69 -1.50 8.50
CA PRO A 75 -7.66 -0.93 9.44
C PRO A 75 -6.98 -0.10 10.54
N PRO A 76 -7.60 0.99 11.04
CA PRO A 76 -6.99 1.88 12.03
C PRO A 76 -6.47 1.19 13.29
N GLU A 77 -7.21 0.19 13.78
CA GLU A 77 -6.91 -0.58 14.98
C GLU A 77 -5.58 -1.33 14.79
N LEU A 78 -5.40 -1.93 13.62
CA LEU A 78 -4.19 -2.65 13.28
C LEU A 78 -3.05 -1.69 12.90
N GLN A 79 -3.36 -0.59 12.22
CA GLN A 79 -2.38 0.44 11.90
C GLN A 79 -1.68 0.94 13.16
N SER A 80 -2.41 1.12 14.26
CA SER A 80 -1.83 1.53 15.55
C SER A 80 -0.78 0.54 16.10
N ARG A 81 -0.94 -0.76 15.83
CA ARG A 81 -0.02 -1.83 16.25
C ARG A 81 1.19 -1.94 15.32
N LEU A 82 0.97 -1.78 14.01
CA LEU A 82 2.02 -1.87 13.00
C LEU A 82 2.91 -0.63 12.98
N SER A 83 2.33 0.54 13.23
CA SER A 83 2.99 1.84 13.12
C SER A 83 4.09 2.03 14.17
N CYS A 84 5.26 2.48 13.71
CA CYS A 84 6.24 3.15 14.58
C CYS A 84 5.58 4.39 15.24
N LYS A 85 6.04 4.81 16.42
CA LYS A 85 5.77 6.16 16.96
C LYS A 85 7.01 7.07 16.84
N CYS A 86 7.94 6.70 15.96
CA CYS A 86 9.18 7.45 15.74
C CYS A 86 8.91 8.83 15.15
N SER A 87 9.83 9.76 15.36
CA SER A 87 9.75 11.09 14.76
C SER A 87 10.04 11.03 13.25
N PRO A 88 9.66 12.06 12.48
CA PRO A 88 9.98 12.14 11.05
C PRO A 88 11.49 12.13 10.75
N GLN A 89 12.32 12.54 11.72
CA GLN A 89 13.78 12.60 11.59
C GLN A 89 14.48 11.23 11.75
N GLY A 90 13.73 10.13 11.84
CA GLY A 90 14.27 8.82 11.52
C GLY A 90 13.93 7.68 12.49
N CYS A 91 14.15 6.47 11.98
CA CYS A 91 13.93 5.22 12.69
C CYS A 91 15.27 4.56 13.01
N GLY A 92 15.85 4.93 14.16
CA GLY A 92 17.05 4.29 14.69
C GLY A 92 16.80 2.93 15.35
N VAL A 93 17.80 2.43 16.08
CA VAL A 93 17.76 1.13 16.79
C VAL A 93 16.60 0.95 17.77
N ARG A 94 15.99 2.05 18.23
CA ARG A 94 14.83 2.04 19.13
C ARG A 94 13.49 1.92 18.41
N CYS A 95 13.48 1.97 17.07
CA CYS A 95 12.25 1.84 16.30
C CYS A 95 11.57 0.49 16.55
N PRO A 96 10.28 0.47 16.93
CA PRO A 96 9.53 -0.77 17.10
C PRO A 96 9.46 -1.63 15.83
N CYS A 97 9.35 -1.02 14.65
CA CYS A 97 9.37 -1.75 13.37
C CYS A 97 10.71 -2.48 13.19
N ARG A 98 11.83 -1.77 13.38
CA ARG A 98 13.17 -2.35 13.29
C ARG A 98 13.40 -3.45 14.33
N LYS A 99 12.93 -3.26 15.58
CA LYS A 99 13.02 -4.29 16.63
C LYS A 99 12.28 -5.58 16.29
N ARG A 100 11.22 -5.49 15.47
CA ARG A 100 10.48 -6.66 14.98
C ARG A 100 11.08 -7.25 13.71
N GLY A 101 12.07 -6.59 13.10
CA GLY A 101 12.65 -6.97 11.83
C GLY A 101 11.87 -6.46 10.61
N ASP A 102 10.96 -5.48 10.78
CA ASP A 102 10.17 -4.92 9.68
C ASP A 102 10.75 -3.60 9.15
N VAL A 103 10.42 -3.29 7.89
CA VAL A 103 10.57 -1.96 7.32
C VAL A 103 9.39 -1.05 7.69
N CYS A 104 9.65 0.24 7.82
CA CYS A 104 8.62 1.26 7.98
C CYS A 104 7.93 1.47 6.63
N GLY A 105 6.66 1.08 6.54
CA GLY A 105 5.84 1.27 5.34
C GLY A 105 4.77 2.36 5.49
N PRO A 106 3.85 2.47 4.52
CA PRO A 106 2.77 3.46 4.49
C PRO A 106 1.85 3.45 5.72
N TRP A 107 1.82 2.35 6.47
CA TRP A 107 1.08 2.20 7.73
C TRP A 107 1.67 3.02 8.89
N CYS A 108 2.96 3.36 8.86
CA CYS A 108 3.60 4.15 9.92
C CYS A 108 3.09 5.60 9.91
N ALA A 109 2.48 6.09 10.99
CA ALA A 109 1.83 7.41 10.99
C ALA A 109 2.78 8.60 10.75
N LYS A 110 4.01 8.55 11.30
CA LYS A 110 4.93 9.70 11.34
C LYS A 110 6.24 9.50 10.57
N CYS A 111 6.78 8.28 10.55
CA CYS A 111 8.07 7.96 9.94
C CYS A 111 7.95 7.53 8.46
N LYS A 112 7.14 8.24 7.66
CA LYS A 112 6.88 7.92 6.24
C LYS A 112 7.91 8.58 5.32
N GLY A 113 8.31 7.90 4.25
CA GLY A 113 9.06 8.47 3.13
C GLY A 113 10.58 8.51 3.30
N GLU A 114 11.22 9.38 2.54
CA GLU A 114 12.67 9.41 2.29
C GLU A 114 13.54 9.70 3.53
N THR A 115 12.98 10.39 4.53
CA THR A 115 13.71 10.71 5.76
C THR A 115 13.73 9.57 6.78
N CYS A 116 13.00 8.49 6.52
CA CYS A 116 12.97 7.33 7.38
C CYS A 116 14.15 6.40 7.08
N THR A 117 15.04 6.21 8.04
CA THR A 117 16.21 5.31 7.94
C THR A 117 15.90 3.82 8.11
N ASN A 118 14.62 3.45 8.13
CA ASN A 118 14.16 2.07 8.23
C ASN A 118 13.24 1.73 7.06
N THR A 119 13.64 2.15 5.87
CA THR A 119 13.00 1.82 4.60
C THR A 119 13.69 0.61 3.97
N ILE A 120 13.15 0.14 2.83
CA ILE A 120 13.87 -0.80 1.97
C ILE A 120 15.01 0.01 1.33
N GLU A 121 16.26 -0.26 1.68
CA GLU A 121 17.42 0.35 1.00
C GLU A 121 17.61 -0.34 -0.36
N GLY A 122 17.46 0.39 -1.48
CA GLY A 122 18.01 0.02 -2.79
C GLY A 122 17.00 -0.12 -3.94
N PRO A 123 17.46 0.06 -5.20
CA PRO A 123 16.65 0.46 -6.35
C PRO A 123 16.08 -0.74 -7.10
N GLU A 124 14.79 -0.71 -7.44
CA GLU A 124 14.24 -1.57 -8.47
C GLU A 124 13.55 -0.69 -9.51
N ASP A 125 14.37 -0.35 -10.51
CA ASP A 125 14.00 -0.28 -11.91
C ASP A 125 12.64 -0.95 -12.19
N TRP A 126 11.59 -0.15 -12.32
CA TRP A 126 10.30 -0.62 -12.83
C TRP A 126 10.33 -0.85 -14.36
N GLY A 127 11.47 -0.56 -15.01
CA GLY A 127 11.65 -0.53 -16.46
C GLY A 127 11.97 -1.86 -17.14
N THR A 128 12.05 -2.98 -16.43
CA THR A 128 12.43 -4.29 -17.03
C THR A 128 11.38 -5.40 -16.88
N LEU A 129 10.12 -5.05 -16.59
CA LEU A 129 8.98 -6.01 -16.60
C LEU A 129 7.93 -5.74 -17.69
N LEU A 130 8.31 -5.00 -18.74
CA LEU A 130 7.49 -4.80 -19.94
C LEU A 130 8.27 -4.98 -21.26
N ASP A 131 9.33 -5.80 -21.25
CA ASP A 131 9.87 -6.43 -22.45
C ASP A 131 9.55 -7.94 -22.46
#